data_AF-A0A2D6AIN5-F1
#
_entry.id   AF-A0A2D6AIN5-F1
#
_cell.length_a   1.000
_cell.length_b   1.000
_cell.length_c   1.000
_cell.angle_alpha   90.00
_cell.angle_beta   90.00
_cell.angle_gamma   90.00
#
_symmetry.space_group_name_H-M   'P 1'
#
loop_
_entity.id
_entity.type
_entity.pdbx_description
1 polymer ?
#
loop_
_entity_poly.entity_id
_entity_poly.type
_entity_poly.pdbx_seq_one_letter_code
_entity_poly.pdbx_strand_id
1 'polypeptide(L)'
;MQFLPEATFFYFFQEKQRRDNTMKIKWTKDFTLNITVKGDDGSESHMFWPVKAGKTHLVSDVIQRGGFADIQFGKGQFAFNIPNDYFECIPED
;
A
#
# COMPACT_ATOMS: atom_id res chain seq x y z
N MET A 1 -12.49 -36.88 11.18
CA MET A 1 -11.49 -36.08 10.44
C MET A 1 -11.72 -34.64 10.86
N GLN A 2 -10.86 -34.10 11.72
CA GLN A 2 -11.06 -32.79 12.35
C GLN A 2 -10.16 -31.80 11.62
N PHE A 3 -10.74 -30.99 10.74
CA PHE A 3 -10.08 -29.83 10.15
C PHE A 3 -10.55 -28.59 10.93
N LEU A 4 -9.59 -27.84 11.48
CA LEU A 4 -9.73 -26.47 11.96
C LEU A 4 -8.73 -25.61 11.16
N PRO A 5 -8.89 -24.29 11.06
CA PRO A 5 -9.88 -23.57 10.26
C PRO A 5 -9.16 -22.63 9.26
N GLU A 6 -9.41 -22.77 7.96
CA GLU A 6 -8.96 -21.78 6.98
C GLU A 6 -9.87 -20.55 7.04
N ALA A 7 -9.53 -19.56 7.87
CA ALA A 7 -9.68 -18.11 7.59
C ALA A 7 -9.58 -17.25 8.87
N THR A 8 -8.55 -17.46 9.69
CA THR A 8 -8.22 -16.60 10.84
C THR A 8 -7.55 -15.26 10.43
N PHE A 9 -7.70 -14.77 9.18
CA PHE A 9 -6.88 -13.64 8.68
C PHE A 9 -7.62 -12.49 7.99
N PHE A 10 -8.90 -12.24 8.29
CA PHE A 10 -9.69 -11.18 7.64
C PHE A 10 -10.19 -10.02 8.53
N TYR A 11 -9.74 -9.90 9.78
CA TYR A 11 -10.33 -8.94 10.73
C TYR A 11 -9.33 -8.11 11.57
N PHE A 12 -8.27 -7.55 10.97
CA PHE A 12 -7.44 -6.57 11.70
C PHE A 12 -7.32 -5.18 11.08
N PHE A 13 -7.99 -4.86 9.96
CA PHE A 13 -7.85 -3.54 9.33
C PHE A 13 -9.15 -2.81 8.97
N GLN A 14 -10.33 -3.25 9.45
CA GLN A 14 -11.55 -2.45 9.30
C GLN A 14 -11.77 -1.40 10.40
N GLU A 15 -10.98 -1.38 11.47
CA GLU A 15 -11.33 -0.59 12.68
C GLU A 15 -10.40 0.59 13.02
N LYS A 16 -9.61 1.08 12.05
CA LYS A 16 -8.93 2.39 12.17
C LYS A 16 -8.91 3.17 10.85
N GLN A 17 -9.98 3.12 10.06
CA GLN A 17 -10.24 4.17 9.07
C GLN A 17 -10.71 5.45 9.77
N ARG A 18 -9.78 6.17 10.40
CA ARG A 18 -9.94 7.61 10.64
C ARG A 18 -9.65 8.31 9.33
N ARG A 19 -10.60 9.14 8.89
CA ARG A 19 -10.71 9.81 7.59
C ARG A 19 -9.53 10.69 7.12
N ASP A 20 -8.44 10.76 7.86
CA ASP A 20 -7.25 11.60 7.56
C ASP A 20 -5.91 10.93 7.95
N ASN A 21 -5.88 9.64 8.30
CA ASN A 21 -4.65 9.00 8.78
C ASN A 21 -3.72 8.63 7.62
N THR A 22 -2.87 9.56 7.23
CA THR A 22 -1.63 9.21 6.53
C THR A 22 -0.77 8.32 7.42
N MET A 23 -0.05 7.37 6.82
CA MET A 23 1.00 6.61 7.49
C MET A 23 2.29 6.73 6.69
N LYS A 24 3.43 6.48 7.34
CA LYS A 24 4.71 6.38 6.64
C LYS A 24 4.99 4.93 6.31
N ILE A 25 5.48 4.67 5.11
CA ILE A 25 6.09 3.39 4.78
C ILE A 25 7.58 3.60 4.54
N LYS A 26 8.40 2.65 4.97
CA LYS A 26 9.82 2.57 4.62
C LYS A 26 10.02 1.44 3.62
N TRP A 27 10.70 1.73 2.53
CA TRP A 27 11.03 0.71 1.54
C TRP A 27 12.20 -0.14 2.02
N THR A 28 12.10 -1.45 1.85
CA THR A 28 13.14 -2.42 2.24
C THR A 28 14.02 -2.82 1.06
N LYS A 29 13.58 -2.54 -0.18
CA LYS A 29 14.27 -2.92 -1.42
C LYS A 29 14.30 -1.77 -2.43
N ASP A 30 15.30 -1.80 -3.31
CA ASP A 30 15.40 -0.93 -4.49
C ASP A 30 14.55 -1.52 -5.63
N PHE A 31 13.66 -0.73 -6.21
CA PHE A 31 12.85 -1.14 -7.36
C PHE A 31 12.18 0.07 -8.02
N THR A 32 11.44 -0.14 -9.10
CA THR A 32 10.66 0.91 -9.77
C THR A 32 9.18 0.62 -9.61
N LEU A 33 8.45 1.55 -8.98
CA LEU A 33 7.00 1.51 -8.89
C LEU A 33 6.39 1.96 -10.21
N ASN A 34 5.35 1.27 -10.66
CA ASN A 34 4.42 1.80 -11.64
C ASN A 34 3.23 2.40 -10.90
N ILE A 35 3.05 3.71 -11.02
CA ILE A 35 2.01 4.46 -10.33
C ILE A 35 1.02 4.94 -11.37
N THR A 36 -0.24 4.58 -11.17
CA THR A 36 -1.36 5.14 -11.91
C THR A 36 -1.87 6.37 -11.19
N VAL A 37 -1.99 7.47 -11.91
CA VAL A 37 -2.56 8.73 -11.46
C VAL A 37 -3.87 8.93 -12.21
N LYS A 38 -4.98 9.02 -11.48
CA LYS A 38 -6.30 9.36 -12.04
C LYS A 38 -6.58 10.84 -11.91
N GLY A 39 -6.80 11.50 -13.03
CA GLY A 39 -7.25 12.89 -13.10
C GLY A 39 -8.72 13.02 -12.71
N ASP A 40 -9.12 14.23 -12.30
CA ASP A 40 -10.52 14.53 -11.94
C ASP A 40 -11.47 14.43 -13.16
N ASP A 41 -10.93 14.50 -14.38
CA ASP A 41 -11.64 14.29 -15.65
C ASP A 41 -11.80 12.81 -16.04
N GLY A 42 -11.33 11.89 -15.18
CA GLY A 42 -11.34 10.46 -15.43
C GLY A 42 -10.18 9.97 -16.30
N SER A 43 -9.26 10.85 -16.72
CA SER A 43 -8.04 10.44 -17.42
C SER A 43 -7.13 9.62 -16.51
N GLU A 44 -6.38 8.67 -17.09
CA GLU A 44 -5.38 7.89 -16.37
C GLU A 44 -4.00 8.15 -16.98
N SER A 45 -3.01 8.38 -16.12
CA SER A 45 -1.61 8.52 -16.50
C SER A 45 -0.78 7.52 -15.69
N HIS A 46 0.27 6.98 -16.31
CA HIS A 46 1.19 6.07 -15.63
C HIS A 46 2.56 6.74 -15.48
N MET A 47 3.16 6.63 -14.30
CA MET A 47 4.51 7.10 -14.04
C MET A 47 5.35 5.98 -13.42
N PHE A 48 6.60 5.87 -13.87
CA PHE A 48 7.59 4.99 -13.25
C PHE A 48 8.37 5.78 -12.19
N TRP A 49 8.20 5.43 -10.93
CA TRP A 49 8.90 6.07 -9.81
C TRP A 49 10.00 5.13 -9.27
N PRO A 50 11.29 5.48 -9.43
CA PRO A 50 12.37 4.73 -8.81
C PRO A 50 12.34 4.87 -7.28
N VAL A 51 12.25 3.75 -6.60
CA VAL A 51 12.25 3.61 -5.14
C VAL A 51 13.60 3.08 -4.69
N LYS A 52 14.08 3.62 -3.56
CA LYS A 52 15.33 3.20 -2.91
C LYS A 52 15.06 2.66 -1.51
N ALA A 53 15.70 1.56 -1.17
CA ALA A 53 15.70 0.97 0.16
C ALA A 53 16.13 2.02 1.20
N GLY A 54 15.47 1.99 2.35
CA GLY A 54 15.66 2.95 3.44
C GLY A 54 14.95 4.29 3.26
N LYS A 55 14.38 4.59 2.08
CA LYS A 55 13.55 5.80 1.90
C LYS A 55 12.17 5.60 2.49
N THR A 56 11.63 6.66 3.06
CA THR A 56 10.30 6.71 3.66
C THR A 56 9.36 7.57 2.84
N HIS A 57 8.13 7.13 2.60
CA HIS A 57 7.10 7.88 1.88
C HIS A 57 5.80 7.93 2.69
N LEU A 58 5.04 9.01 2.53
CA LEU A 58 3.70 9.14 3.11
C LEU A 58 2.68 8.47 2.19
N VAL A 59 1.77 7.71 2.78
CA VAL A 59 0.70 7.00 2.08
C VAL A 59 -0.61 7.20 2.82
N SER A 60 -1.70 7.34 2.06
CA SER A 60 -3.06 7.46 2.57
C SER A 60 -3.64 6.10 2.95
N ASP A 61 -3.30 5.04 2.21
CA ASP A 61 -3.83 3.70 2.43
C ASP A 61 -2.91 2.60 1.90
N VAL A 62 -3.02 1.42 2.49
CA VAL A 62 -2.32 0.19 2.10
C VAL A 62 -3.33 -0.97 2.13
N ILE A 63 -3.68 -1.49 0.95
CA ILE A 63 -4.66 -2.56 0.79
C ILE A 63 -3.94 -3.87 0.48
N GLN A 64 -3.91 -4.82 1.41
CA GLN A 64 -3.22 -6.11 1.23
C GLN A 64 -4.13 -7.18 0.62
N ARG A 65 -3.63 -7.91 -0.40
CA ARG A 65 -4.32 -8.99 -1.13
C ARG A 65 -3.32 -10.08 -1.53
N GLY A 66 -3.48 -11.29 -0.99
CA GLY A 66 -2.79 -12.49 -1.50
C GLY A 66 -1.27 -12.37 -1.64
N GLY A 67 -0.58 -11.76 -0.67
CA GLY A 67 0.88 -11.57 -0.67
C GLY A 67 1.36 -10.24 -1.29
N PHE A 68 0.46 -9.46 -1.88
CA PHE A 68 0.73 -8.14 -2.44
C PHE A 68 -0.07 -7.06 -1.71
N ALA A 69 0.29 -5.81 -1.95
CA ALA A 69 -0.42 -4.63 -1.54
C ALA A 69 -0.59 -3.64 -2.69
N ASP A 70 -1.72 -2.94 -2.64
CA ASP A 70 -1.94 -1.71 -3.36
C ASP A 70 -1.69 -0.54 -2.39
N ILE A 71 -0.88 0.43 -2.80
CA ILE A 71 -0.47 1.56 -1.95
C ILE A 71 -0.94 2.87 -2.58
N GLN A 72 -1.65 3.68 -1.80
CA GLN A 72 -2.15 4.98 -2.22
C GLN A 72 -1.30 6.11 -1.62
N PHE A 73 -0.65 6.94 -2.44
CA PHE A 73 0.17 8.07 -1.95
C PHE A 73 -0.62 9.37 -1.76
N GLY A 74 -1.80 9.47 -2.36
CA GLY A 74 -2.68 10.63 -2.30
C GLY A 74 -3.93 10.43 -3.16
N LYS A 75 -4.76 11.46 -3.33
CA LYS A 75 -5.98 11.36 -4.15
C LYS A 75 -5.61 10.93 -5.57
N GLY A 76 -6.16 9.79 -6.00
CA GLY A 76 -6.00 9.29 -7.36
C GLY A 76 -4.64 8.65 -7.69
N GLN A 77 -3.66 8.61 -6.78
CA GLN A 77 -2.33 8.03 -7.03
C GLN A 77 -2.18 6.65 -6.39
N PHE A 78 -2.07 5.61 -7.21
CA PHE A 78 -2.02 4.22 -6.76
C PHE A 78 -0.84 3.47 -7.37
N ALA A 79 -0.12 2.75 -6.52
CA ALA A 79 0.84 1.74 -6.94
C ALA A 79 0.27 0.34 -6.68
N PHE A 80 0.36 -0.54 -7.67
CA PHE A 80 -0.27 -1.87 -7.65
C PHE A 80 0.76 -2.99 -7.60
N ASN A 81 0.34 -4.16 -7.13
CA ASN A 81 1.13 -5.41 -7.14
C ASN A 81 2.49 -5.29 -6.43
N ILE A 82 2.52 -4.61 -5.28
CA ILE A 82 3.75 -4.48 -4.48
C ILE A 82 3.83 -5.67 -3.52
N PRO A 83 4.88 -6.50 -3.54
CA PRO A 83 5.00 -7.57 -2.57
C PRO A 83 5.05 -7.03 -1.14
N ASN A 84 4.34 -7.68 -0.20
CA ASN A 84 4.19 -7.17 1.17
C ASN A 84 5.52 -7.08 1.95
N ASP A 85 6.59 -7.73 1.49
CA ASP A 85 7.92 -7.68 2.09
C ASP A 85 8.80 -6.53 1.56
N TYR A 86 8.28 -5.67 0.65
CA TYR A 86 9.02 -4.56 0.05
C TYR A 86 8.91 -3.26 0.85
N PHE A 87 8.04 -3.23 1.85
CA PHE A 87 7.82 -2.06 2.68
C PHE A 87 7.48 -2.43 4.13
N GLU A 88 7.75 -1.50 5.03
CA GLU A 88 7.39 -1.58 6.45
C GLU A 88 6.55 -0.36 6.81
N CYS A 89 5.37 -0.56 7.40
CA CYS A 89 4.56 0.55 7.90
C CYS A 89 5.15 1.08 9.20
N ILE A 90 5.44 2.37 9.22
CA ILE A 90 5.93 3.11 10.38
C ILE A 90 4.76 3.91 10.95
N PRO A 91 4.41 3.72 12.24
CA PRO A 91 3.46 4.58 12.93
C PRO A 91 3.91 6.05 12.86
N GLU A 92 2.99 7.00 12.66
CA GLU A 92 3.32 8.40 12.91
C GLU A 92 3.37 8.64 14.42
N ASP A 93 4.45 9.27 14.89
CA ASP A 93 4.64 9.69 16.28
C ASP A 93 3.60 10.75 16.71
#